data_AF-A0ABD6FFR1-F1
#
_entry.id   AF-A0ABD6FFR1-F1
#
_cell.length_a   1.000
_cell.length_b   1.000
_cell.length_c   1.000
_cell.angle_alpha   90.00
_cell.angle_beta   90.00
_cell.angle_gamma   90.00
#
_symmetry.space_group_name_H-M   'P 1'
#
loop_
_entity.id
_entity.type
_entity.pdbx_description
1 polymer ?
#
loop_
_entity_poly.entity_id
_entity_poly.type
_entity_poly.pdbx_seq_one_letter_code
_entity_poly.pdbx_strand_id
1 'polypeptide(L)'
;MTDDFCPEATAREEGLHQLLHGLRAVRDGDFSTRLPRVDDPLMDEMGTVFNGMVDQLTRFTSEVTRVAREVGTEGKLGGQAEVPGVSGTWKDLTDSVNAMAGNLTDQVRDIARVATAVANGDLTQKITV
;
A
#
# COMPACT_ATOMS: atom_id res chain seq x y z
N MET A 1 -26.87 47.77 -7.26
CA MET A 1 -27.34 46.39 -7.48
C MET A 1 -26.20 45.52 -6.98
N THR A 2 -26.22 45.22 -5.69
CA THR A 2 -25.21 44.41 -5.02
C THR A 2 -25.46 42.97 -5.43
N ASP A 3 -24.50 42.40 -6.16
CA ASP A 3 -24.42 40.98 -6.46
C ASP A 3 -24.31 40.25 -5.12
N ASP A 4 -25.39 39.55 -4.75
CA ASP A 4 -25.46 38.67 -3.58
C ASP A 4 -24.70 37.39 -3.93
N PHE A 5 -23.36 37.51 -4.00
CA PHE A 5 -22.47 36.37 -4.16
C PHE A 5 -22.63 35.48 -2.94
N CYS A 6 -23.34 34.36 -3.08
CA CYS A 6 -23.45 33.35 -2.04
C CYS A 6 -22.10 32.61 -1.95
N PRO A 7 -21.24 32.88 -0.95
CA PRO A 7 -19.88 32.38 -0.91
C PRO A 7 -19.81 30.85 -0.80
N GLU A 8 -20.85 30.22 -0.26
CA GLU A 8 -20.98 28.76 -0.12
C GLU A 8 -21.02 28.05 -1.49
N ALA A 9 -21.66 28.65 -2.50
CA ALA A 9 -21.76 28.06 -3.83
C ALA A 9 -20.39 27.99 -4.53
N THR A 10 -19.54 29.00 -4.32
CA THR A 10 -18.17 29.06 -4.87
C THR A 10 -17.24 28.07 -4.16
N ALA A 11 -17.32 27.95 -2.83
CA ALA A 11 -16.50 27.03 -2.06
C ALA A 11 -16.74 25.56 -2.46
N ARG A 12 -18.00 25.20 -2.70
CA ARG A 12 -18.37 23.85 -3.17
C ARG A 12 -17.81 23.53 -4.55
N GLU A 13 -17.94 24.46 -5.49
CA GLU A 13 -17.43 24.25 -6.85
C GLU A 13 -15.90 24.09 -6.86
N GLU A 14 -15.18 24.92 -6.09
CA GLU A 14 -13.73 24.79 -5.94
C GLU A 14 -13.36 23.43 -5.31
N GLY A 15 -14.05 23.02 -4.25
CA GLY A 15 -13.83 21.73 -3.59
C GLY A 15 -14.02 20.54 -4.54
N LEU A 16 -15.03 20.56 -5.42
CA LEU A 16 -15.25 19.51 -6.41
C LEU A 16 -14.12 19.44 -7.46
N HIS A 17 -13.62 20.59 -7.91
CA HIS A 17 -12.47 20.64 -8.81
C HIS A 17 -11.20 20.08 -8.15
N GLN A 18 -10.97 20.42 -6.88
CA GLN A 18 -9.86 19.90 -6.10
C GLN A 18 -9.99 18.37 -5.91
N LEU A 19 -11.17 17.86 -5.57
CA LEU A 19 -11.42 16.43 -5.45
C LEU A 19 -11.15 15.69 -6.77
N LEU A 20 -11.63 16.22 -7.90
CA LEU A 20 -11.37 15.63 -9.21
C LEU A 20 -9.86 15.60 -9.53
N HIS A 21 -9.13 16.67 -9.19
CA HIS A 21 -7.68 16.70 -9.32
C HIS A 21 -7.02 15.63 -8.45
N GLY A 22 -7.42 15.53 -7.17
CA GLY A 22 -6.92 14.51 -6.25
C GLY A 22 -7.18 13.09 -6.74
N LEU A 23 -8.39 12.79 -7.25
CA LEU A 23 -8.73 11.49 -7.82
C LEU A 23 -7.90 11.15 -9.05
N ARG A 24 -7.59 12.13 -9.90
CA ARG A 24 -6.68 11.95 -11.06
C ARG A 24 -5.26 11.66 -10.60
N ALA A 25 -4.75 12.40 -9.61
CA ALA A 25 -3.44 12.18 -9.03
C ALA A 25 -3.31 10.75 -8.45
N VAL A 26 -4.28 10.32 -7.64
CA VAL A 26 -4.32 8.95 -7.07
C VAL A 26 -4.38 7.89 -8.16
N ARG A 27 -5.21 8.09 -9.20
CA ARG A 27 -5.29 7.19 -10.36
C ARG A 27 -3.94 7.04 -11.06
N ASP A 28 -3.18 8.13 -11.14
CA ASP A 28 -1.87 8.18 -11.79
C ASP A 28 -0.73 7.75 -10.84
N GLY A 29 -1.05 7.31 -9.62
CA GLY A 29 -0.13 6.75 -8.64
C GLY A 29 0.49 7.76 -7.67
N ASP A 30 0.05 9.02 -7.69
CA ASP A 30 0.49 10.03 -6.73
C ASP A 30 -0.34 9.96 -5.44
N PHE A 31 0.20 9.26 -4.44
CA PHE A 31 -0.38 9.17 -3.10
C PHE A 31 0.15 10.25 -2.14
N SER A 32 0.89 11.25 -2.65
CA SER A 32 1.30 12.43 -1.87
C SER A 32 0.26 13.56 -1.92
N THR A 33 -0.67 13.51 -2.89
CA THR A 33 -1.77 14.48 -3.02
C THR A 33 -2.61 14.56 -1.75
N ARG A 34 -2.98 15.78 -1.34
CA ARG A 34 -3.89 16.02 -0.22
C ARG A 34 -4.87 17.12 -0.60
N LEU A 35 -6.14 16.93 -0.22
CA LEU A 35 -7.15 17.96 -0.38
C LEU A 35 -7.06 18.95 0.79
N PRO A 36 -7.06 20.28 0.52
CA PRO A 36 -7.09 21.28 1.57
C PRO A 36 -8.44 21.30 2.28
N ARG A 37 -8.50 21.96 3.43
CA ARG A 37 -9.79 22.24 4.09
C ARG A 37 -10.58 23.23 3.25
N VAL A 38 -11.90 23.03 3.19
CA VAL A 38 -12.83 23.84 2.41
C VAL A 38 -13.94 24.33 3.34
N ASP A 39 -14.35 25.58 3.20
CA ASP A 39 -15.45 26.18 3.97
C ASP A 39 -16.83 25.73 3.43
N ASP A 40 -16.99 24.44 3.12
CA ASP A 40 -18.26 23.74 2.85
C ASP A 40 -18.22 22.42 3.63
N PRO A 41 -19.18 22.16 4.54
CA PRO A 41 -19.11 21.01 5.46
C PRO A 41 -19.04 19.65 4.77
N LEU A 42 -19.75 19.47 3.65
CA LEU A 42 -19.75 18.20 2.93
C LEU A 42 -18.42 18.01 2.19
N MET A 43 -17.91 19.07 1.56
CA MET A 43 -16.62 19.01 0.89
C MET A 43 -15.46 18.77 1.86
N ASP A 44 -15.49 19.34 3.06
CA ASP A 44 -14.47 19.10 4.10
C ASP A 44 -14.49 17.64 4.60
N GLU A 45 -15.69 17.07 4.79
CA GLU A 45 -15.85 15.65 5.13
C GLU A 45 -15.32 14.74 4.00
N MET A 46 -15.68 15.03 2.75
CA MET A 46 -15.16 14.31 1.58
C MET A 46 -13.63 14.41 1.49
N GLY A 47 -13.07 15.59 1.76
CA GLY A 47 -11.63 15.82 1.82
C GLY A 47 -10.95 14.98 2.90
N THR A 48 -11.56 14.89 4.08
CA THR A 48 -11.08 14.05 5.19
C THR A 48 -11.09 12.57 4.83
N VAL A 49 -12.19 12.06 4.28
CA VAL A 49 -12.30 10.65 3.85
C VAL A 49 -11.31 10.34 2.73
N PHE A 50 -11.18 11.23 1.74
CA PHE A 50 -10.20 11.10 0.66
C PHE A 50 -8.77 11.03 1.19
N ASN A 51 -8.38 11.97 2.04
CA ASN A 51 -7.03 12.01 2.62
C ASN A 51 -6.74 10.75 3.45
N GLY A 52 -7.73 10.23 4.19
CA GLY A 52 -7.62 8.96 4.91
C GLY A 52 -7.42 7.75 3.98
N MET A 53 -8.11 7.69 2.84
CA MET A 53 -7.89 6.64 1.83
C MET A 53 -6.48 6.74 1.23
N VAL A 54 -6.00 7.95 0.94
CA VAL A 54 -4.66 8.18 0.40
C VAL A 54 -3.57 7.79 1.42
N ASP A 55 -3.76 8.07 2.70
CA ASP A 55 -2.84 7.63 3.76
C ASP A 55 -2.75 6.10 3.83
N GLN A 56 -3.90 5.41 3.72
CA GLN A 56 -3.94 3.95 3.72
C GLN A 56 -3.20 3.37 2.51
N LEU A 57 -3.43 3.92 1.31
CA LEU A 57 -2.74 3.55 0.08
C LEU A 57 -1.22 3.74 0.21
N THR A 58 -0.80 4.90 0.73
CA THR A 58 0.62 5.23 0.92
C THR A 58 1.31 4.20 1.82
N ARG A 59 0.70 3.87 2.96
CA ARG A 59 1.23 2.87 3.90
C ARG A 59 1.33 1.49 3.26
N PHE A 60 0.29 1.05 2.57
CA PHE A 60 0.28 -0.24 1.89
C PHE A 60 1.37 -0.33 0.82
N THR A 61 1.49 0.66 -0.06
CA THR A 61 2.51 0.69 -1.12
C THR A 61 3.92 0.70 -0.54
N SER A 62 4.16 1.45 0.55
CA SER A 62 5.45 1.46 1.25
C SER A 62 5.81 0.07 1.77
N GLU A 63 4.87 -0.62 2.44
CA GLU A 63 5.11 -1.95 3.00
C GLU A 63 5.36 -3.01 1.93
N VAL A 64 4.55 -3.02 0.86
CA VAL A 64 4.75 -3.95 -0.26
C VAL A 64 6.11 -3.72 -0.92
N THR A 65 6.48 -2.45 -1.15
CA THR A 65 7.79 -2.11 -1.75
C THR A 65 8.95 -2.56 -0.86
N ARG A 66 8.82 -2.35 0.46
CA ARG A 66 9.81 -2.76 1.45
C ARG A 66 10.00 -4.28 1.44
N VAL A 67 8.92 -5.05 1.54
CA VAL A 67 8.97 -6.52 1.55
C VAL A 67 9.53 -7.08 0.26
N ALA A 68 9.11 -6.55 -0.89
CA ALA A 68 9.62 -6.97 -2.20
C ALA A 68 11.12 -6.74 -2.30
N ARG A 69 11.62 -5.60 -1.80
CA ARG A 69 13.06 -5.31 -1.76
C ARG A 69 13.80 -6.24 -0.79
N GLU A 70 13.32 -6.38 0.43
CA GLU A 70 13.98 -7.19 1.46
C GLU A 70 14.08 -8.66 1.05
N VAL A 71 12.95 -9.28 0.69
CA VAL A 71 12.90 -10.72 0.40
C VAL A 71 13.40 -11.00 -1.03
N GLY A 72 13.01 -10.18 -2.00
CA GLY A 72 13.29 -10.44 -3.42
C GLY A 72 14.66 -9.94 -3.90
N THR A 73 15.19 -8.84 -3.34
CA THR A 73 16.45 -8.24 -3.81
C THR A 73 17.59 -8.42 -2.80
N GLU A 74 17.34 -8.14 -1.52
CA GLU A 74 18.37 -8.20 -0.49
C GLU A 74 18.54 -9.61 0.10
N GLY A 75 17.65 -10.55 -0.20
CA GLY A 75 17.69 -11.92 0.30
C GLY A 75 17.43 -12.03 1.80
N LYS A 76 16.83 -11.00 2.42
CA LYS A 76 16.42 -11.00 3.82
C LYS A 76 15.16 -11.85 3.98
N LEU A 77 15.38 -13.12 4.27
CA LEU A 77 14.31 -14.12 4.39
C LEU A 77 13.49 -13.92 5.66
N GLY A 78 12.17 -14.02 5.54
CA GLY A 78 11.21 -13.85 6.64
C GLY A 78 10.63 -12.43 6.77
N GLY A 79 10.95 -11.52 5.86
CA GLY A 79 10.28 -10.21 5.78
C GLY A 79 8.78 -10.35 5.50
N GLN A 80 7.95 -9.60 6.21
CA GLN A 80 6.50 -9.59 6.09
C GLN A 80 6.00 -8.13 6.11
N ALA A 81 4.90 -7.86 5.42
CA ALA A 81 4.21 -6.58 5.40
C ALA A 81 3.32 -6.46 6.63
N GLU A 82 3.39 -5.31 7.30
CA GLU A 82 2.55 -4.97 8.44
C GLU A 82 1.80 -3.67 8.15
N VAL A 83 0.51 -3.78 7.84
CA VAL A 83 -0.34 -2.63 7.52
C VAL A 83 -1.45 -2.51 8.57
N PRO A 84 -1.31 -1.63 9.59
CA PRO A 84 -2.28 -1.51 10.67
C PRO A 84 -3.66 -1.09 10.16
N GLY A 85 -4.72 -1.62 10.79
CA GLY A 85 -6.09 -1.19 10.56
C GLY A 85 -6.72 -1.67 9.23
N VAL A 86 -6.04 -2.53 8.46
CA VAL A 86 -6.62 -3.11 7.25
C VAL A 86 -7.70 -4.14 7.55
N SER A 87 -8.77 -4.10 6.76
CA SER A 87 -9.84 -5.10 6.76
C SER A 87 -10.35 -5.33 5.34
N GLY A 88 -11.16 -6.39 5.14
CA GLY A 88 -11.65 -6.78 3.82
C GLY A 88 -10.54 -6.98 2.80
N THR A 89 -10.71 -6.46 1.59
CA THR A 89 -9.76 -6.62 0.49
C THR A 89 -8.34 -6.16 0.83
N TRP A 90 -8.17 -5.13 1.68
CA TRP A 90 -6.84 -4.68 2.10
C TRP A 90 -6.11 -5.72 2.92
N LYS A 91 -6.84 -6.42 3.79
CA LYS A 91 -6.28 -7.53 4.57
C LYS A 91 -5.91 -8.69 3.65
N ASP A 92 -6.81 -9.08 2.74
CA ASP A 92 -6.57 -10.19 1.82
C ASP A 92 -5.34 -9.94 0.94
N LEU A 93 -5.12 -8.71 0.49
CA LEU A 93 -3.93 -8.31 -0.26
C LEU A 93 -2.65 -8.39 0.60
N THR A 94 -2.71 -7.90 1.84
CA THR A 94 -1.57 -7.97 2.78
C THR A 94 -1.21 -9.42 3.08
N ASP A 95 -2.20 -10.27 3.35
CA ASP A 95 -2.02 -11.69 3.63
C ASP A 95 -1.47 -12.43 2.40
N SER A 96 -1.88 -12.04 1.19
CA SER A 96 -1.36 -12.61 -0.06
C SER A 96 0.12 -12.27 -0.31
N VAL A 97 0.53 -11.02 -0.05
CA VAL A 97 1.94 -10.60 -0.13
C VAL A 97 2.78 -11.37 0.90
N ASN A 98 2.25 -11.53 2.11
CA ASN A 98 2.90 -12.25 3.19
C ASN A 98 3.05 -13.74 2.87
N ALA A 99 2.04 -14.38 2.30
CA ALA A 99 2.11 -15.77 1.84
C ALA A 99 3.17 -15.95 0.74
N MET A 100 3.24 -15.03 -0.23
CA MET A 100 4.26 -15.06 -1.27
C MET A 100 5.68 -14.95 -0.68
N ALA A 101 5.89 -13.98 0.21
CA ALA A 101 7.17 -13.76 0.88
C ALA A 101 7.59 -14.94 1.77
N GLY A 102 6.62 -15.56 2.46
CA GLY A 102 6.82 -16.76 3.27
C GLY A 102 7.21 -17.96 2.42
N ASN A 103 6.47 -18.23 1.34
CA ASN A 103 6.78 -19.31 0.41
C ASN A 103 8.18 -19.16 -0.19
N LEU A 104 8.57 -17.96 -0.62
CA LEU A 104 9.91 -17.71 -1.15
C LEU A 104 11.00 -17.93 -0.08
N THR A 105 10.74 -17.50 1.15
CA THR A 105 11.64 -17.73 2.29
C THR A 105 11.86 -19.21 2.54
N ASP A 106 10.80 -20.00 2.59
CA ASP A 106 10.86 -21.43 2.86
C ASP A 106 11.58 -22.17 1.73
N GLN A 107 11.29 -21.81 0.48
CA GLN A 107 11.96 -22.37 -0.69
C GLN A 107 13.47 -22.12 -0.67
N VAL A 108 13.90 -20.88 -0.41
CA VAL A 108 15.33 -20.54 -0.39
C VAL A 108 16.05 -21.24 0.77
N ARG A 109 15.42 -21.33 1.95
CA ARG A 109 15.99 -22.06 3.11
C ARG A 109 16.13 -23.55 2.84
N ASP A 110 15.15 -24.17 2.18
CA ASP A 110 15.24 -25.58 1.83
C ASP A 110 16.38 -25.84 0.83
N ILE A 111 16.48 -25.01 -0.21
CA ILE A 111 17.60 -25.07 -1.16
C ILE A 111 18.95 -24.93 -0.44
N ALA A 112 19.09 -23.96 0.47
CA ALA A 112 20.31 -23.77 1.24
C ALA A 112 20.66 -24.99 2.12
N ARG A 113 19.66 -25.61 2.75
CA ARG A 113 19.82 -26.84 3.53
C ARG A 113 20.30 -28.00 2.66
N VAL A 114 19.64 -28.24 1.53
CA VAL A 114 20.01 -29.32 0.59
C VAL A 114 21.41 -29.07 0.02
N ALA A 115 21.74 -27.84 -0.38
CA ALA A 115 23.07 -27.50 -0.88
C ALA A 115 24.17 -27.74 0.18
N THR A 116 23.89 -27.43 1.45
CA THR A 116 24.79 -27.71 2.57
C THR A 116 24.99 -29.21 2.78
N ALA A 117 23.92 -30.01 2.70
CA ALA A 117 24.01 -31.46 2.81
C ALA A 117 24.86 -32.07 1.69
N VAL A 118 24.63 -31.64 0.45
CA VAL A 118 25.42 -32.05 -0.73
C VAL A 118 26.89 -31.68 -0.56
N ALA A 119 27.19 -30.47 -0.08
CA ALA A 119 28.57 -30.05 0.19
C ALA A 119 29.26 -30.90 1.27
N ASN A 120 28.49 -31.44 2.22
CA ASN A 120 28.97 -32.37 3.24
C ASN A 120 28.97 -33.85 2.79
N GLY A 121 28.61 -34.13 1.53
CA GLY A 121 28.61 -35.47 0.95
C GLY A 121 27.31 -36.27 1.11
N ASP A 122 26.26 -35.69 1.68
CA ASP A 122 24.94 -36.32 1.77
C ASP A 122 24.08 -35.96 0.55
N LEU A 123 24.04 -36.88 -0.41
CA LEU A 123 23.23 -36.77 -1.64
C LEU A 123 21.81 -37.32 -1.48
N THR A 124 21.41 -37.76 -0.27
CA THR A 124 20.08 -38.33 -0.02
C THR A 124 19.02 -37.26 0.25
N GLN A 125 19.44 -36.05 0.63
CA GLN A 125 18.53 -34.91 0.86
C GLN A 125 17.89 -34.43 -0.44
N LYS A 126 16.61 -34.04 -0.36
CA LYS A 126 15.83 -33.51 -1.48
C LYS A 126 15.13 -32.23 -1.06
N ILE A 127 14.84 -31.40 -2.05
CA ILE A 127 13.96 -30.23 -1.89
C ILE A 127 12.53 -30.77 -1.76
N THR A 128 11.80 -30.32 -0.74
CA THR A 128 10.46 -30.84 -0.37
C THR A 128 9.44 -29.75 -0.06
N VAL A 129 9.77 -28.48 -0.33
CA VAL A 129 8.83 -27.34 -0.22
C VAL A 129 7.56 -27.55 -1.03
#